data_AF-A0A1B1Z3U2-F1
#
_entry.id   AF-A0A1B1Z3U2-F1
#
_cell.length_a   1.000
_cell.length_b   1.000
_cell.length_c   1.000
_cell.angle_alpha   90.00
_cell.angle_beta   90.00
_cell.angle_gamma   90.00
#
_symmetry.space_group_name_H-M   'P 1'
#
loop_
_entity.id
_entity.type
_entity.pdbx_description
1 polymer ?
#
loop_
_entity_poly.entity_id
_entity_poly.type
_entity_poly.pdbx_seq_one_letter_code
_entity_poly.pdbx_strand_id
1 'polypeptide(L)'
;MGTKDKLSYDRLISRVEYYKEKALDLEKKLVFAEETIEKLEMNNSLQVIEKQEEEIIQLRKQVEELTKKLNRLDVQEMEKRLQSYEDLLKTIQDELNDKDQQIDQYQQRIKSMEKRLNINRTSEPVIEGSESSSNTKESRILEGTSCISYFDYSVILTKDKTGFVRGSFYIENTGTDALDNPYICFRFQPAESAALKGKIVSLISGPTQDELTQFTWMFMDNEWAEQAKDRGEIWVCPLRETKLSSGERLSLNDFQIPIKSKIDNNIMVEAFVYFHKQNYNAKAVNHIAINF
;
A
#
# COMPACT_ATOMS: atom_id res chain seq x y z
N MET A 1 -78.32 48.06 84.06
CA MET A 1 -77.79 47.99 82.68
C MET A 1 -77.51 46.53 82.31
N GLY A 2 -78.51 45.73 81.96
CA GLY A 2 -78.40 44.27 82.20
C GLY A 2 -78.72 43.28 81.08
N THR A 3 -79.30 43.69 79.94
CA THR A 3 -79.86 42.71 78.99
C THR A 3 -79.64 43.03 77.51
N LYS A 4 -79.70 44.31 77.09
CA LYS A 4 -79.50 44.67 75.66
C LYS A 4 -78.05 44.52 75.17
N ASP A 5 -77.06 44.85 76.01
CA ASP A 5 -75.64 44.75 75.62
C ASP A 5 -75.12 43.31 75.58
N LYS A 6 -75.64 42.43 76.46
CA LYS A 6 -75.36 40.98 76.42
C LYS A 6 -75.89 40.32 75.15
N LEU A 7 -77.11 40.66 74.74
CA LEU A 7 -77.73 40.20 73.48
C LEU A 7 -76.94 40.65 72.23
N SER A 8 -76.23 41.78 72.28
CA SER A 8 -75.36 42.25 71.19
C SER A 8 -74.03 41.51 71.14
N TYR A 9 -73.47 41.16 72.30
CA TYR A 9 -72.22 40.43 72.43
C TYR A 9 -72.37 38.96 72.00
N ASP A 10 -73.45 38.29 72.42
CA ASP A 10 -73.73 36.90 72.04
C ASP A 10 -73.93 36.76 70.52
N ARG A 11 -74.62 37.71 69.88
CA ARG A 11 -74.76 37.75 68.42
C ARG A 11 -73.44 37.93 67.69
N LEU A 12 -72.52 38.72 68.26
CA LEU A 12 -71.19 38.92 67.69
C LEU A 12 -70.36 37.64 67.80
N ILE A 13 -70.40 36.95 68.94
CA ILE A 13 -69.74 35.65 69.13
C ILE A 13 -70.27 34.63 68.12
N SER A 14 -71.60 34.44 68.02
CA SER A 14 -72.17 33.48 67.07
C SER A 14 -71.82 33.81 65.62
N ARG A 15 -71.70 35.10 65.27
CA ARG A 15 -71.28 35.52 63.93
C ARG A 15 -69.80 35.21 63.67
N VAL A 16 -68.93 35.43 64.67
CA VAL A 16 -67.51 35.08 64.59
C VAL A 16 -67.32 33.57 64.50
N GLU A 17 -68.04 32.79 65.32
CA GLU A 17 -68.04 31.33 65.27
C GLU A 17 -68.52 30.81 63.91
N TYR A 18 -69.62 31.37 63.38
CA TYR A 18 -70.12 31.04 62.05
C TYR A 18 -69.07 31.28 60.96
N TYR A 19 -68.39 32.43 60.96
CA TYR A 19 -67.34 32.70 59.97
C TYR A 19 -66.09 31.84 60.18
N LYS A 20 -65.75 31.49 61.41
CA LYS A 20 -64.65 30.58 61.72
C LYS A 20 -64.95 29.16 61.21
N GLU A 21 -66.15 28.66 61.45
CA GLU A 21 -66.60 27.37 60.93
C GLU A 21 -66.65 27.36 59.40
N LYS A 22 -67.17 28.45 58.79
CA LYS A 22 -67.17 28.62 57.34
C LYS A 22 -65.75 28.69 56.75
N ALA A 23 -64.82 29.38 57.40
CA ALA A 23 -63.42 29.43 56.99
C ALA A 23 -62.78 28.04 57.06
N LEU A 24 -63.05 27.28 58.12
CA LEU A 24 -62.55 25.92 58.30
C LEU A 24 -63.14 24.94 57.27
N ASP A 25 -64.41 25.10 56.89
CA ASP A 25 -65.03 24.33 55.79
C ASP A 25 -64.39 24.68 54.43
N LEU A 26 -64.10 25.96 54.19
CA LEU A 26 -63.41 26.40 52.98
C LEU A 26 -61.97 25.88 52.92
N GLU A 27 -61.21 25.92 54.02
CA GLU A 27 -59.87 25.35 54.09
C GLU A 27 -59.87 23.86 53.79
N LYS A 28 -60.80 23.10 54.38
CA LYS A 28 -60.96 21.67 54.07
C LYS A 28 -61.21 21.43 52.58
N LYS A 29 -62.15 22.20 51.99
CA LYS A 29 -62.45 22.08 50.55
C LYS A 29 -61.26 22.44 49.67
N LEU A 30 -60.48 23.45 50.07
CA LEU A 30 -59.28 23.86 49.37
C LEU A 30 -58.23 22.73 49.40
N VAL A 31 -57.95 22.17 50.57
CA VAL A 31 -57.01 21.05 50.74
C VAL A 31 -57.44 19.85 49.88
N PHE A 32 -58.72 19.48 49.88
CA PHE A 32 -59.21 18.39 49.02
C PHE A 32 -59.09 18.70 47.52
N ALA A 33 -59.32 19.96 47.13
CA ALA A 33 -59.18 20.37 45.73
C ALA A 33 -57.71 20.32 45.28
N GLU A 34 -56.77 20.78 46.12
CA GLU A 34 -55.32 20.70 45.88
C GLU A 34 -54.87 19.25 45.73
N GLU A 35 -55.25 18.36 46.66
CA GLU A 35 -54.90 16.93 46.57
C GLU A 35 -55.47 16.28 45.29
N THR A 36 -56.65 16.72 44.85
CA THR A 36 -57.26 16.23 43.61
C THR A 36 -56.50 16.74 42.38
N ILE A 37 -56.10 18.01 42.36
CA ILE A 37 -55.29 18.59 41.29
C ILE A 37 -53.94 17.88 41.19
N GLU A 38 -53.26 17.67 42.31
CA GLU A 38 -51.96 16.98 42.35
C GLU A 38 -52.04 15.56 41.78
N LYS A 39 -53.11 14.81 42.14
CA LYS A 39 -53.36 13.47 41.57
C LYS A 39 -53.60 13.51 40.05
N LEU A 40 -54.34 14.51 39.57
CA LEU A 40 -54.61 14.68 38.14
C LEU A 40 -53.34 15.06 37.36
N GLU A 41 -52.50 15.93 37.91
CA GLU A 41 -51.21 16.31 37.33
C GLU A 41 -50.26 15.12 37.26
N MET A 42 -50.14 14.34 38.34
CA MET A 42 -49.33 13.10 38.33
C MET A 42 -49.81 12.11 37.27
N ASN A 43 -51.12 11.88 37.17
CA ASN A 43 -51.67 10.97 36.17
C ASN A 43 -51.41 11.45 34.73
N ASN A 44 -51.50 12.76 34.49
CA ASN A 44 -51.22 13.33 33.17
C ASN A 44 -49.73 13.17 32.80
N SER A 45 -48.81 13.42 33.75
CA SER A 45 -47.38 13.19 33.54
C SER A 45 -47.06 11.72 33.24
N LEU A 46 -47.70 10.78 33.94
CA LEU A 46 -47.58 9.34 33.67
C LEU A 46 -48.02 8.99 32.24
N GLN A 47 -49.17 9.49 31.78
CA GLN A 47 -49.65 9.25 30.42
C GLN A 47 -48.71 9.82 29.33
N VAL A 48 -48.06 10.96 29.60
CA VAL A 48 -47.07 11.54 28.68
C VAL A 48 -45.84 10.64 28.59
N ILE A 49 -45.36 10.14 29.73
CA ILE A 49 -44.21 9.23 29.79
C ILE A 49 -44.52 7.93 29.03
N GLU A 50 -45.68 7.31 29.28
CA GLU A 50 -46.10 6.09 28.59
C GLU A 50 -46.12 6.26 27.06
N LYS A 51 -46.67 7.39 26.56
CA LYS A 51 -46.66 7.70 25.12
C LYS A 51 -45.24 7.86 24.56
N GLN A 52 -44.36 8.52 25.30
CA GLN A 52 -42.95 8.68 24.89
C GLN A 52 -42.22 7.34 24.88
N GLU A 53 -42.50 6.45 25.84
CA GLU A 53 -41.94 5.11 25.87
C GLU A 53 -42.40 4.27 24.66
N GLU A 54 -43.68 4.34 24.30
CA GLU A 54 -44.20 3.69 23.09
C GLU A 54 -43.52 4.19 21.81
N GLU A 55 -43.32 5.51 21.69
CA GLU A 55 -42.62 6.11 20.55
C GLU A 55 -41.15 5.66 20.47
N ILE A 56 -40.45 5.63 21.60
CA ILE A 56 -39.06 5.14 21.68
C ILE A 56 -39.00 3.67 21.24
N ILE A 57 -39.96 2.83 21.65
CA ILE A 57 -40.02 1.42 21.24
C ILE A 57 -40.22 1.31 19.73
N GLN A 58 -41.12 2.10 19.15
CA GLN A 58 -41.35 2.11 17.70
C GLN A 58 -40.11 2.55 16.93
N LEU A 59 -39.46 3.64 17.36
CA LEU A 59 -38.23 4.13 16.73
C LEU A 59 -37.10 3.10 16.81
N ARG A 60 -36.93 2.42 17.96
CA ARG A 60 -35.94 1.34 18.11
C ARG A 60 -36.19 0.20 17.12
N LYS A 61 -37.44 -0.20 16.94
CA LYS A 61 -37.82 -1.24 15.97
C LYS A 61 -37.50 -0.84 14.53
N GLN A 62 -37.76 0.41 14.16
CA GLN A 62 -37.41 0.94 12.83
C GLN A 62 -35.89 0.96 12.61
N VAL A 63 -35.12 1.41 13.60
CA VAL A 63 -33.64 1.42 13.53
C VAL A 63 -33.10 0.00 13.35
N GLU A 64 -33.65 -0.98 14.07
CA GLU A 64 -33.26 -2.38 13.93
C GLU A 64 -33.55 -2.92 12.52
N GLU A 65 -34.73 -2.61 11.96
CA GLU A 65 -35.12 -3.04 10.62
C GLU A 65 -34.22 -2.41 9.54
N LEU A 66 -33.94 -1.12 9.65
CA LEU A 66 -33.05 -0.40 8.73
C LEU A 66 -31.62 -0.94 8.80
N THR A 67 -31.13 -1.23 10.00
CA THR A 67 -29.80 -1.82 10.20
C THR A 67 -29.70 -3.19 9.53
N LYS A 68 -30.74 -4.03 9.66
CA LYS A 68 -30.79 -5.34 8.97
C LYS A 68 -30.81 -5.19 7.44
N LYS A 69 -31.51 -4.19 6.91
CA LYS A 69 -31.53 -3.92 5.46
C LYS A 69 -30.17 -3.44 4.96
N LEU A 70 -29.52 -2.55 5.69
CA LEU A 70 -28.19 -2.04 5.35
C LEU A 70 -27.16 -3.17 5.30
N ASN A 71 -27.12 -4.02 6.34
CA ASN A 71 -26.20 -5.17 6.37
C ASN A 71 -26.45 -6.16 5.22
N ARG A 72 -27.71 -6.39 4.84
CA ARG A 72 -28.04 -7.26 3.71
C ARG A 72 -27.54 -6.70 2.38
N LEU A 73 -27.69 -5.39 2.16
CA LEU A 73 -27.20 -4.74 0.95
C LEU A 73 -25.68 -4.78 0.87
N ASP A 74 -24.99 -4.52 1.97
CA ASP A 74 -23.53 -4.56 2.06
C ASP A 74 -22.98 -5.97 1.74
N VAL A 75 -23.61 -7.01 2.31
CA VAL A 75 -23.26 -8.41 2.00
C VAL A 75 -23.48 -8.73 0.52
N GLN A 76 -24.59 -8.29 -0.08
CA GLN A 76 -24.87 -8.54 -1.50
C GLN A 76 -23.89 -7.81 -2.43
N GLU A 77 -23.48 -6.60 -2.08
CA GLU A 77 -22.49 -5.85 -2.85
C GLU A 77 -21.12 -6.52 -2.78
N MET A 78 -20.72 -6.95 -1.59
CA MET A 78 -19.47 -7.69 -1.38
C MET A 78 -19.47 -9.03 -2.12
N GLU A 79 -20.58 -9.75 -2.13
CA GLU A 79 -20.73 -11.02 -2.85
C GLU A 79 -20.60 -10.84 -4.37
N LYS A 80 -21.25 -9.81 -4.94
CA LYS A 80 -21.07 -9.47 -6.36
C LYS A 80 -19.63 -9.12 -6.71
N ARG A 81 -18.95 -8.38 -5.83
CA ARG A 81 -17.56 -8.01 -6.02
C ARG A 81 -16.65 -9.24 -5.96
N LEU A 82 -16.89 -10.16 -5.03
CA LEU A 82 -16.16 -11.43 -4.94
C LEU A 82 -16.33 -12.23 -6.23
N GLN A 83 -17.56 -12.36 -6.72
CA GLN A 83 -17.84 -13.09 -7.96
C GLN A 83 -17.13 -12.46 -9.17
N SER A 84 -17.07 -11.13 -9.26
CA SER A 84 -16.32 -10.46 -10.33
C SER A 84 -14.81 -10.73 -10.27
N TYR A 85 -14.25 -10.89 -9.06
CA TYR A 85 -12.85 -11.27 -8.89
C TYR A 85 -12.59 -12.73 -9.26
N GLU A 86 -13.52 -13.65 -8.94
CA GLU A 86 -13.44 -15.04 -9.35
C GLU A 86 -13.45 -15.19 -10.88
N ASP A 87 -14.34 -14.46 -11.57
CA ASP A 87 -14.42 -14.45 -13.04
C ASP A 87 -13.13 -13.88 -13.68
N LEU A 88 -12.57 -12.82 -13.09
CA LEU A 88 -11.30 -12.25 -13.55
C LEU A 88 -10.15 -13.24 -13.35
N LEU A 89 -10.08 -13.89 -12.18
CA LEU A 89 -9.04 -14.87 -11.89
C LEU A 89 -9.10 -16.05 -12.86
N LYS A 90 -10.30 -16.52 -13.19
CA LYS A 90 -10.51 -17.56 -14.20
C LYS A 90 -10.01 -17.12 -15.58
N THR A 91 -10.31 -15.89 -15.98
CA THR A 91 -9.86 -15.33 -17.26
C THR A 91 -8.33 -15.26 -17.32
N ILE A 92 -7.69 -14.80 -16.24
CA ILE A 92 -6.22 -14.77 -16.14
C ILE A 92 -5.63 -16.18 -16.19
N GLN A 93 -6.27 -17.16 -15.56
CA GLN A 93 -5.82 -18.56 -15.60
C GLN A 93 -5.89 -19.13 -17.02
N ASP A 94 -6.96 -18.83 -17.76
CA ASP A 94 -7.11 -19.25 -19.16
C ASP A 94 -6.04 -18.59 -20.05
N GLU A 95 -5.78 -17.28 -19.87
CA GLU A 95 -4.71 -16.58 -20.58
C GLU A 95 -3.32 -17.16 -20.27
N LEU A 96 -3.03 -17.51 -19.01
CA LEU A 96 -1.77 -18.13 -18.62
C LEU A 96 -1.58 -19.48 -19.31
N ASN A 97 -2.62 -20.32 -19.32
CA ASN A 97 -2.57 -21.62 -19.99
C ASN A 97 -2.29 -21.47 -21.50
N ASP A 98 -2.91 -20.48 -22.16
CA ASP A 98 -2.66 -20.19 -23.58
C ASP A 98 -1.22 -19.72 -23.83
N LYS A 99 -0.67 -18.89 -22.92
CA LYS A 99 0.72 -18.43 -23.01
C LYS A 99 1.71 -19.57 -22.79
N ASP A 100 1.45 -20.48 -21.86
CA ASP A 100 2.27 -21.66 -21.64
C ASP A 100 2.31 -22.56 -22.88
N GLN A 101 1.16 -22.77 -23.54
CA GLN A 101 1.13 -23.50 -24.82
C GLN A 101 1.97 -22.80 -25.91
N GLN A 102 1.94 -21.47 -25.99
CA GLN A 102 2.77 -20.72 -26.93
C GLN A 102 4.26 -20.89 -26.60
N ILE A 103 4.63 -20.83 -25.32
CA ILE A 103 6.00 -21.04 -24.86
C ILE A 103 6.49 -22.43 -25.28
N ASP A 104 5.69 -23.48 -25.08
CA ASP A 104 6.03 -24.84 -25.50
C ASP A 104 6.27 -24.93 -27.01
N GLN A 105 5.41 -24.30 -27.81
CA GLN A 105 5.57 -24.25 -29.27
C GLN A 105 6.87 -23.54 -29.67
N TYR A 106 7.19 -22.40 -29.04
CA TYR A 106 8.43 -21.68 -29.29
C TYR A 106 9.66 -22.49 -28.87
N GLN A 107 9.62 -23.17 -27.71
CA GLN A 107 10.70 -24.03 -27.25
C GLN A 107 10.95 -25.20 -28.23
N GLN A 108 9.89 -25.85 -28.71
CA GLN A 108 10.02 -26.92 -29.72
C GLN A 108 10.63 -26.40 -31.02
N ARG A 109 10.22 -25.21 -31.47
CA ARG A 109 10.75 -24.58 -32.68
C ARG A 109 12.23 -24.22 -32.52
N ILE A 110 12.62 -23.66 -31.37
CA ILE A 110 14.02 -23.37 -31.02
C ILE A 110 14.84 -24.66 -31.06
N LYS A 111 14.39 -25.73 -30.38
CA LYS A 111 15.08 -27.02 -30.37
C LYS A 111 15.26 -27.63 -31.77
N SER A 112 14.26 -27.47 -32.65
CA SER A 112 14.35 -27.90 -34.05
C SER A 112 15.39 -27.09 -34.84
N MET A 113 15.42 -25.76 -34.65
CA MET A 113 16.43 -24.89 -35.28
C MET A 113 17.84 -25.17 -34.76
N GLU A 114 18.01 -25.38 -33.46
CA GLU A 114 19.29 -25.78 -32.85
C GLU A 114 19.81 -27.10 -33.42
N LYS A 115 18.92 -28.08 -33.61
CA LYS A 115 19.29 -29.35 -34.27
C LYS A 115 19.78 -29.13 -35.69
N ARG A 116 19.14 -28.24 -36.46
CA ARG A 116 19.57 -27.89 -37.84
C ARG A 116 20.91 -27.15 -37.85
N LEU A 117 21.11 -26.21 -36.93
CA LEU A 117 22.38 -25.49 -36.75
C LEU A 117 23.53 -26.44 -36.40
N ASN A 118 23.30 -27.42 -35.52
CA ASN A 118 24.31 -28.42 -35.17
C ASN A 118 24.66 -29.35 -36.35
N ILE A 119 23.70 -29.66 -37.23
CA ILE A 119 23.95 -30.44 -38.45
C ILE A 119 24.74 -29.60 -39.49
N ASN A 120 24.51 -28.30 -39.57
CA ASN A 120 25.25 -27.43 -40.49
C ASN A 120 26.70 -27.17 -40.04
N ARG A 121 26.99 -27.21 -38.73
CA ARG A 121 28.37 -27.09 -38.18
C ARG A 121 29.29 -28.26 -38.54
N THR A 122 28.77 -29.43 -38.93
CA THR A 122 29.60 -30.58 -39.32
C THR A 122 30.13 -30.52 -40.76
N SER A 123 29.97 -29.40 -41.49
CA SER A 123 30.28 -29.31 -42.94
C SER A 123 31.43 -28.37 -43.34
N GLU A 124 32.15 -27.74 -42.40
CA GLU A 124 33.28 -26.85 -42.74
C GLU A 124 34.57 -27.23 -41.99
N PRO A 125 35.75 -27.14 -42.65
CA PRO A 125 37.00 -27.62 -42.09
C PRO A 125 37.52 -26.68 -41.00
N VAL A 126 37.93 -27.28 -39.89
CA VAL A 126 38.51 -26.64 -38.71
C VAL A 126 39.92 -26.13 -39.02
N ILE A 127 40.17 -24.84 -38.78
CA ILE A 127 41.51 -24.31 -38.53
C ILE A 127 41.67 -24.25 -37.01
N GLU A 128 42.66 -24.99 -36.51
CA GLU A 128 43.01 -25.12 -35.09
C GLU A 128 43.54 -23.81 -34.49
N GLY A 129 43.11 -23.52 -33.26
CA GLY A 129 43.57 -22.38 -32.48
C GLY A 129 43.11 -22.42 -31.02
N SER A 130 43.49 -23.49 -30.31
CA SER A 130 43.69 -23.60 -28.85
C SER A 130 42.81 -22.75 -27.91
N GLU A 131 41.78 -23.38 -27.33
CA GLU A 131 41.08 -22.94 -26.12
C GLU A 131 41.61 -23.65 -24.87
N SER A 132 41.79 -22.90 -23.79
CA SER A 132 41.82 -23.42 -22.42
C SER A 132 40.74 -22.71 -21.60
N SER A 133 39.52 -23.22 -21.75
CA SER A 133 38.49 -23.48 -20.72
C SER A 133 38.44 -22.56 -19.49
N SER A 134 37.39 -21.71 -19.45
CA SER A 134 36.54 -21.59 -18.26
C SER A 134 35.12 -21.19 -18.65
N ASN A 135 34.18 -22.10 -18.39
CA ASN A 135 32.73 -22.02 -18.56
C ASN A 135 32.15 -20.62 -18.28
N THR A 136 31.69 -19.94 -19.34
CA THR A 136 30.59 -18.97 -19.24
C THR A 136 29.65 -19.25 -20.40
N LYS A 137 28.35 -19.43 -20.10
CA LYS A 137 27.31 -19.51 -21.13
C LYS A 137 27.29 -18.16 -21.84
N GLU A 138 28.03 -18.06 -22.95
CA GLU A 138 28.02 -16.88 -23.79
C GLU A 138 26.61 -16.68 -24.34
N SER A 139 26.00 -15.59 -23.89
CA SER A 139 24.89 -14.91 -24.55
C SER A 139 25.16 -14.89 -26.05
N ARG A 140 24.24 -15.44 -26.84
CA ARG A 140 24.22 -15.20 -28.30
C ARG A 140 24.24 -13.67 -28.48
N ILE A 141 25.37 -13.13 -28.93
CA ILE A 141 25.45 -11.74 -29.36
C ILE A 141 24.50 -11.66 -30.55
N LEU A 142 23.30 -11.10 -30.34
CA LEU A 142 22.44 -10.67 -31.44
C LEU A 142 23.26 -9.62 -32.22
N GLU A 143 23.54 -9.90 -33.48
CA GLU A 143 24.26 -8.98 -34.37
C GLU A 143 23.56 -7.62 -34.32
N GLY A 144 24.21 -6.63 -33.69
CA GLY A 144 23.66 -5.26 -33.54
C GLY A 144 23.28 -4.84 -32.11
N THR A 145 23.16 -5.76 -31.16
CA THR A 145 22.81 -5.45 -29.76
C THR A 145 24.07 -5.40 -28.88
N SER A 146 24.43 -4.22 -28.37
CA SER A 146 25.62 -4.04 -27.51
C SER A 146 25.45 -2.85 -26.57
N CYS A 147 25.90 -2.98 -25.33
CA CYS A 147 25.85 -1.91 -24.33
C CYS A 147 27.10 -1.95 -23.45
N ILE A 148 27.59 -0.76 -23.10
CA ILE A 148 28.58 -0.58 -22.04
C ILE A 148 27.87 0.01 -20.83
N SER A 149 28.20 -0.50 -19.64
CA SER A 149 27.71 0.10 -18.39
C SER A 149 28.82 0.19 -17.36
N TYR A 150 28.83 1.24 -16.54
CA TYR A 150 29.89 1.50 -15.57
C TYR A 150 29.43 2.36 -14.40
N PHE A 151 30.13 2.21 -13.29
CA PHE A 151 30.05 3.09 -12.14
C PHE A 151 31.02 4.27 -12.30
N ASP A 152 30.55 5.47 -12.01
CA ASP A 152 31.36 6.64 -11.72
C ASP A 152 31.08 7.05 -10.27
N TYR A 153 32.05 6.89 -9.39
CA TYR A 153 31.81 7.00 -7.96
C TYR A 153 32.98 7.57 -7.18
N SER A 154 32.66 8.12 -6.02
CA SER A 154 33.59 8.57 -5.00
C SER A 154 33.27 7.88 -3.68
N VAL A 155 34.31 7.50 -2.95
CA VAL A 155 34.19 6.89 -1.63
C VAL A 155 34.54 7.93 -0.57
N ILE A 156 33.61 8.18 0.35
CA ILE A 156 33.81 9.14 1.45
C ILE A 156 33.83 8.34 2.75
N LEU A 157 35.00 8.29 3.38
CA LEU A 157 35.22 7.61 4.66
C LEU A 157 35.55 8.61 5.75
N THR A 158 35.02 8.36 6.94
CA THR A 158 35.34 9.08 8.17
C THR A 158 36.49 8.39 8.90
N LYS A 159 37.03 9.05 9.94
CA LYS A 159 38.10 8.49 10.78
C LYS A 159 37.72 7.16 11.45
N ASP A 160 36.43 6.94 11.68
CA ASP A 160 35.90 5.73 12.32
C ASP A 160 35.59 4.62 11.30
N LYS A 161 36.18 4.68 10.09
CA LYS A 161 35.95 3.74 8.97
C LYS A 161 34.47 3.59 8.55
N THR A 162 33.61 4.50 8.99
CA THR A 162 32.22 4.61 8.51
C THR A 162 32.14 5.61 7.37
N GLY A 163 31.19 5.46 6.46
CA GLY A 163 31.15 6.34 5.31
C GLY A 163 29.99 6.05 4.37
N PHE A 164 30.12 6.53 3.14
CA PHE A 164 29.24 6.18 2.05
C PHE A 164 29.96 6.28 0.71
N VAL A 165 29.55 5.45 -0.23
CA VAL A 165 29.86 5.64 -1.65
C VAL A 165 28.80 6.55 -2.23
N ARG A 166 29.20 7.55 -3.00
CA ARG A 166 28.28 8.38 -3.80
C ARG A 166 28.71 8.32 -5.26
N GLY A 167 27.78 8.12 -6.17
CA GLY A 167 28.11 8.03 -7.58
C GLY A 167 26.92 8.10 -8.52
N SER A 168 27.23 7.88 -9.79
CA SER A 168 26.28 7.70 -10.87
C SER A 168 26.57 6.39 -11.60
N PHE A 169 25.53 5.70 -12.04
CA PHE A 169 25.65 4.51 -12.87
C PHE A 169 25.23 4.84 -14.29
N TYR A 170 26.07 4.51 -15.26
CA TYR A 170 25.88 4.87 -16.66
C TYR A 170 25.66 3.64 -17.52
N ILE A 171 24.78 3.79 -18.50
CA ILE A 171 24.41 2.78 -19.48
C ILE A 171 24.48 3.46 -20.84
N GLU A 172 25.30 2.94 -21.74
CA GLU A 172 25.53 3.50 -23.08
C GLU A 172 25.28 2.42 -24.13
N ASN A 173 24.39 2.71 -25.08
CA ASN A 173 24.14 1.80 -26.19
C ASN A 173 25.23 1.95 -27.25
N THR A 174 26.11 0.95 -27.32
CA THR A 174 27.20 0.86 -28.30
C THR A 174 26.84 -0.01 -29.50
N GLY A 175 25.62 -0.56 -29.52
CA GLY A 175 25.06 -1.33 -30.62
C GLY A 175 24.42 -0.45 -31.68
N THR A 176 23.91 -1.09 -32.73
CA THR A 176 23.09 -0.49 -33.78
C THR A 176 21.61 -0.51 -33.44
N ASP A 177 21.17 -1.50 -32.66
CA ASP A 177 19.78 -1.69 -32.30
C ASP A 177 19.39 -0.82 -31.10
N ALA A 178 18.15 -0.33 -31.08
CA ALA A 178 17.63 0.36 -29.91
C ALA A 178 17.37 -0.63 -28.76
N LEU A 179 17.77 -0.24 -27.55
CA LEU A 179 17.59 -1.02 -26.34
C LEU A 179 16.43 -0.45 -25.52
N ASP A 180 15.50 -1.29 -25.09
CA ASP A 180 14.30 -0.86 -24.39
C ASP A 180 14.33 -1.25 -22.91
N ASN A 181 13.93 -0.31 -22.05
CA ASN A 181 13.66 -0.52 -20.62
C ASN A 181 14.77 -1.29 -19.89
N PRO A 182 15.94 -0.66 -19.65
CA PRO A 182 17.04 -1.28 -18.90
C PRO A 182 16.68 -1.50 -17.43
N TYR A 183 16.74 -2.74 -16.98
CA TYR A 183 16.70 -3.08 -15.55
C TYR A 183 18.12 -3.16 -15.01
N ILE A 184 18.41 -2.48 -13.90
CA ILE A 184 19.73 -2.55 -13.25
C ILE A 184 19.61 -3.41 -12.00
N CYS A 185 20.47 -4.41 -11.91
CA CYS A 185 20.70 -5.19 -10.70
C CYS A 185 22.01 -4.77 -10.06
N PHE A 186 21.95 -4.26 -8.84
CA PHE A 186 23.12 -4.06 -7.98
C PHE A 186 23.26 -5.26 -7.07
N ARG A 187 24.37 -6.00 -7.19
CA ARG A 187 24.65 -7.18 -6.38
C ARG A 187 25.72 -6.87 -5.34
N PHE A 188 25.36 -7.01 -4.07
CA PHE A 188 26.18 -6.74 -2.91
C PHE A 188 26.74 -8.04 -2.32
N GLN A 189 28.00 -8.00 -1.92
CA GLN A 189 28.65 -9.06 -1.16
C GLN A 189 29.40 -8.45 0.03
N PRO A 190 29.09 -8.83 1.27
CA PRO A 190 28.02 -9.75 1.67
C PRO A 190 26.61 -9.16 1.46
N ALA A 191 25.59 -10.02 1.42
CA ALA A 191 24.20 -9.62 1.18
C ALA A 191 23.66 -8.65 2.25
N GLU A 192 24.16 -8.77 3.49
CA GLU A 192 23.79 -7.91 4.61
C GLU A 192 24.18 -6.43 4.42
N SER A 193 25.16 -6.16 3.54
CA SER A 193 25.59 -4.81 3.19
C SER A 193 24.71 -4.18 2.10
N ALA A 194 23.68 -4.89 1.61
CA ALA A 194 22.80 -4.41 0.55
C ALA A 194 22.00 -3.18 1.01
N ALA A 195 22.46 -2.01 0.60
CA ALA A 195 21.79 -0.75 0.84
C ALA A 195 22.06 0.22 -0.32
N LEU A 196 20.99 0.68 -0.95
CA LEU A 196 21.05 1.68 -2.02
C LEU A 196 20.06 2.80 -1.70
N LYS A 197 20.54 4.03 -1.80
CA LYS A 197 19.77 5.26 -1.63
C LYS A 197 20.02 6.18 -2.83
N GLY A 198 19.18 7.18 -3.02
CA GLY A 198 19.36 8.17 -4.08
C GLY A 198 18.01 8.69 -4.58
N LYS A 199 18.03 9.28 -5.78
CA LYS A 199 16.82 9.73 -6.48
C LYS A 199 16.11 8.54 -7.16
N ILE A 200 15.66 7.60 -6.34
CA ILE A 200 15.00 6.35 -6.77
C ILE A 200 13.68 6.24 -6.00
N VAL A 201 12.58 6.15 -6.73
CA VAL A 201 11.23 6.07 -6.15
C VAL A 201 10.98 4.70 -5.54
N SER A 202 10.38 4.64 -4.35
CA SER A 202 9.84 3.40 -3.75
C SER A 202 8.32 3.48 -3.73
N LEU A 203 7.64 2.45 -4.26
CA LEU A 203 6.18 2.42 -4.31
C LEU A 203 5.58 2.09 -2.94
N ILE A 204 6.27 1.28 -2.14
CA ILE A 204 5.85 0.89 -0.78
C ILE A 204 5.70 2.11 0.14
N SER A 205 6.55 3.12 -0.07
CA SER A 205 6.58 4.32 0.79
C SER A 205 5.47 5.33 0.47
N GLY A 206 4.71 5.13 -0.61
CA GLY A 206 3.70 6.08 -1.10
C GLY A 206 4.36 7.35 -1.68
N PRO A 207 4.86 7.31 -2.92
CA PRO A 207 5.64 8.41 -3.47
C PRO A 207 4.79 9.66 -3.70
N THR A 208 5.38 10.81 -3.43
CA THR A 208 4.77 12.12 -3.67
C THR A 208 4.70 12.44 -5.17
N GLN A 209 3.79 13.34 -5.58
CA GLN A 209 3.74 13.79 -6.98
C GLN A 209 5.03 14.45 -7.44
N ASP A 210 5.75 15.13 -6.55
CA ASP A 210 7.04 15.73 -6.84
C ASP A 210 8.11 14.66 -7.13
N GLU A 211 8.14 13.56 -6.40
CA GLU A 211 9.07 12.44 -6.66
C GLU A 211 8.79 11.76 -8.01
N LEU A 212 7.52 11.57 -8.38
CA LEU A 212 7.12 10.95 -9.65
C LEU A 212 7.42 11.85 -10.88
N THR A 213 7.58 13.15 -10.66
CA THR A 213 7.93 14.11 -11.72
C THR A 213 9.43 14.34 -11.82
N GLN A 214 10.15 14.34 -10.71
CA GLN A 214 11.58 14.64 -10.66
C GLN A 214 12.48 13.42 -10.85
N PHE A 215 12.06 12.23 -10.41
CA PHE A 215 12.90 11.04 -10.45
C PHE A 215 12.64 10.22 -11.71
N THR A 216 13.69 9.56 -12.20
CA THR A 216 13.66 8.76 -13.44
C THR A 216 13.69 7.26 -13.16
N TRP A 217 14.02 6.87 -11.93
CA TRP A 217 14.23 5.47 -11.54
C TRP A 217 13.33 5.09 -10.38
N MET A 218 12.97 3.82 -10.31
CA MET A 218 12.19 3.24 -9.23
C MET A 218 12.76 1.88 -8.79
N PHE A 219 12.58 1.55 -7.52
CA PHE A 219 12.85 0.22 -7.00
C PHE A 219 11.81 -0.77 -7.53
N MET A 220 12.26 -2.00 -7.82
CA MET A 220 11.34 -3.09 -8.07
C MET A 220 10.81 -3.62 -6.73
N ASP A 221 9.51 -3.43 -6.51
CA ASP A 221 8.83 -3.80 -5.27
C ASP A 221 7.84 -4.96 -5.56
N ASN A 222 8.35 -6.14 -5.92
CA ASN A 222 7.56 -7.37 -6.10
C ASN A 222 8.19 -8.55 -5.34
N GLU A 223 7.44 -9.65 -5.21
CA GLU A 223 7.87 -10.82 -4.41
C GLU A 223 9.25 -11.37 -4.84
N TRP A 224 9.55 -11.33 -6.13
CA TRP A 224 10.85 -11.76 -6.64
C TRP A 224 12.00 -10.86 -6.13
N ALA A 225 11.78 -9.53 -6.09
CA ALA A 225 12.76 -8.58 -5.60
C ALA A 225 12.97 -8.71 -4.08
N GLU A 226 11.94 -9.10 -3.32
CA GLU A 226 12.11 -9.46 -1.90
C GLU A 226 13.00 -10.68 -1.72
N GLN A 227 12.76 -11.76 -2.49
CA GLN A 227 13.62 -12.94 -2.49
C GLN A 227 15.04 -12.65 -3.00
N ALA A 228 15.20 -11.62 -3.84
CA ALA A 228 16.49 -11.17 -4.35
C ALA A 228 17.34 -10.47 -3.28
N LYS A 229 16.72 -9.85 -2.27
CA LYS A 229 17.44 -9.23 -1.14
C LYS A 229 18.24 -10.25 -0.35
N ASP A 230 17.74 -11.49 -0.21
CA ASP A 230 18.48 -12.58 0.46
C ASP A 230 19.77 -12.95 -0.30
N ARG A 231 19.81 -12.70 -1.62
CA ARG A 231 21.01 -12.87 -2.46
C ARG A 231 21.88 -11.62 -2.52
N GLY A 232 21.52 -10.57 -1.80
CA GLY A 232 22.20 -9.27 -1.84
C GLY A 232 21.91 -8.48 -3.12
N GLU A 233 20.81 -8.74 -3.81
CA GLU A 233 20.48 -8.06 -5.07
C GLU A 233 19.45 -6.95 -4.84
N ILE A 234 19.72 -5.76 -5.39
CA ILE A 234 18.79 -4.63 -5.42
C ILE A 234 18.50 -4.30 -6.89
N TRP A 235 17.22 -4.37 -7.26
CA TRP A 235 16.77 -4.16 -8.62
C TRP A 235 16.06 -2.81 -8.77
N VAL A 236 16.44 -2.08 -9.82
CA VAL A 236 15.83 -0.81 -10.19
C VAL A 236 15.49 -0.78 -11.68
N CYS A 237 14.42 -0.08 -12.02
CA CYS A 237 14.00 0.11 -13.40
C CYS A 237 13.61 1.58 -13.66
N PRO A 238 13.49 1.99 -14.93
CA PRO A 238 13.05 3.34 -15.27
C PRO A 238 11.58 3.52 -14.87
N LEU A 239 11.24 4.67 -14.32
CA LEU A 239 9.88 5.03 -13.92
C LEU A 239 8.92 5.15 -15.13
N ARG A 240 9.47 5.46 -16.30
CA ARG A 240 8.74 5.60 -17.57
C ARG A 240 9.41 4.75 -18.62
N GLU A 241 8.65 4.31 -19.61
CA GLU A 241 9.22 3.60 -20.76
C GLU A 241 10.36 4.41 -21.36
N THR A 242 11.53 3.78 -21.42
CA THR A 242 12.78 4.41 -21.82
C THR A 242 13.36 3.60 -22.97
N LYS A 243 13.63 4.29 -24.07
CA LYS A 243 14.27 3.72 -25.25
C LYS A 243 15.64 4.36 -25.41
N LEU A 244 16.67 3.53 -25.57
CA LEU A 244 18.06 3.95 -25.73
C LEU A 244 18.51 3.64 -27.16
N SER A 245 18.57 4.66 -28.00
CA SER A 245 19.02 4.57 -29.39
C SER A 245 20.54 4.38 -29.46
N SER A 246 21.05 4.00 -30.63
CA SER A 246 22.49 3.85 -30.85
C SER A 246 23.25 5.14 -30.49
N GLY A 247 24.28 5.01 -29.65
CA GLY A 247 25.08 6.13 -29.14
C GLY A 247 24.45 6.94 -28.01
N GLU A 248 23.20 6.64 -27.61
CA GLU A 248 22.58 7.31 -26.47
C GLU A 248 23.05 6.73 -25.12
N ARG A 249 23.03 7.59 -24.10
CA ARG A 249 23.43 7.27 -22.73
C ARG A 249 22.31 7.56 -21.74
N LEU A 250 22.04 6.61 -20.87
CA LEU A 250 21.15 6.72 -19.72
C LEU A 250 21.97 6.70 -18.42
N SER A 251 21.46 7.37 -17.38
CA SER A 251 22.15 7.46 -16.10
C SER A 251 21.21 7.35 -14.91
N LEU A 252 21.65 6.62 -13.88
CA LEU A 252 21.11 6.68 -12.53
C LEU A 252 22.06 7.55 -11.70
N ASN A 253 21.66 8.78 -11.43
CA ASN A 253 22.51 9.78 -10.78
C ASN A 253 22.31 9.83 -9.27
N ASP A 254 23.34 10.29 -8.56
CA ASP A 254 23.30 10.55 -7.12
C ASP A 254 22.92 9.32 -6.27
N PHE A 255 23.31 8.11 -6.68
CA PHE A 255 23.15 6.96 -5.81
C PHE A 255 24.10 7.06 -4.62
N GLN A 256 23.67 6.49 -3.50
CA GLN A 256 24.44 6.40 -2.28
C GLN A 256 24.38 5.00 -1.68
N ILE A 257 25.53 4.45 -1.33
CA ILE A 257 25.67 3.17 -0.63
C ILE A 257 26.29 3.47 0.73
N PRO A 258 25.53 3.38 1.84
CA PRO A 258 26.07 3.59 3.18
C PRO A 258 27.02 2.44 3.56
N ILE A 259 28.13 2.77 4.21
CA ILE A 259 29.14 1.80 4.64
C ILE A 259 29.22 1.77 6.17
N LYS A 260 29.06 0.58 6.77
CA LYS A 260 29.07 0.42 8.23
C LYS A 260 30.20 -0.53 8.67
N SER A 261 31.28 0.06 9.21
CA SER A 261 32.50 -0.64 9.66
C SER A 261 32.31 -1.79 10.67
N LYS A 262 31.15 -1.96 11.30
CA LYS A 262 30.95 -3.01 12.32
C LYS A 262 30.57 -4.38 11.74
N ILE A 263 30.11 -4.42 10.49
CA ILE A 263 29.56 -5.64 9.86
C ILE A 263 30.39 -6.02 8.62
N ASP A 264 30.93 -5.02 7.92
CA ASP A 264 31.45 -5.21 6.57
C ASP A 264 33.00 -5.18 6.55
N ASN A 265 33.66 -6.34 6.66
CA ASN A 265 35.13 -6.42 6.48
C ASN A 265 35.55 -6.16 5.02
N ASN A 266 34.70 -6.55 4.08
CA ASN A 266 34.81 -6.23 2.67
C ASN A 266 33.40 -5.97 2.10
N ILE A 267 33.27 -4.98 1.24
CA ILE A 267 32.04 -4.73 0.47
C ILE A 267 32.42 -4.78 -1.01
N MET A 268 31.78 -5.67 -1.74
CA MET A 268 31.82 -5.69 -3.20
C MET A 268 30.43 -5.36 -3.74
N VAL A 269 30.37 -4.43 -4.68
CA VAL A 269 29.15 -4.09 -5.41
C VAL A 269 29.40 -4.23 -6.90
N GLU A 270 28.71 -5.18 -7.51
CA GLU A 270 28.68 -5.37 -8.95
C GLU A 270 27.35 -4.87 -9.51
N ALA A 271 27.32 -4.53 -10.79
CA ALA A 271 26.07 -4.22 -11.47
C ALA A 271 25.91 -5.03 -12.76
N PHE A 272 24.66 -5.35 -13.06
CA PHE A 272 24.23 -6.00 -14.28
C PHE A 272 23.05 -5.22 -14.85
N VAL A 273 23.02 -5.05 -16.17
CA VAL A 273 21.92 -4.42 -16.89
C VAL A 273 21.22 -5.48 -17.71
N TYR A 274 19.90 -5.55 -17.61
CA TYR A 274 19.06 -6.50 -18.32
C TYR A 274 18.03 -5.77 -19.19
N PHE A 275 17.95 -6.16 -20.45
CA PHE A 275 17.01 -5.64 -21.44
C PHE A 275 16.06 -6.76 -21.85
N HIS A 276 14.88 -6.78 -21.23
CA HIS A 276 13.96 -7.93 -21.34
C HIS A 276 13.47 -8.19 -22.77
N LYS A 277 13.13 -7.13 -23.53
CA LYS A 277 12.62 -7.27 -24.91
C LYS A 277 13.66 -7.88 -25.85
N GLN A 278 14.93 -7.50 -25.69
CA GLN A 278 16.04 -7.98 -26.50
C GLN A 278 16.63 -9.30 -25.97
N ASN A 279 16.18 -9.78 -24.79
CA ASN A 279 16.79 -10.86 -24.03
C ASN A 279 18.32 -10.70 -23.92
N TYR A 280 18.75 -9.47 -23.69
CA TYR A 280 20.15 -9.07 -23.67
C TYR A 280 20.54 -8.66 -22.26
N ASN A 281 21.76 -8.99 -21.85
CA ASN A 281 22.31 -8.56 -20.58
C ASN A 281 23.76 -8.13 -20.74
N ALA A 282 24.17 -7.17 -19.92
CA ALA A 282 25.53 -6.66 -19.86
C ALA A 282 25.97 -6.52 -18.41
N LYS A 283 27.15 -7.04 -18.08
CA LYS A 283 27.80 -6.76 -16.80
C LYS A 283 28.47 -5.38 -16.85
N ALA A 284 28.43 -4.64 -15.75
CA ALA A 284 29.19 -3.40 -15.64
C ALA A 284 30.69 -3.67 -15.80
N VAL A 285 31.39 -2.79 -16.53
CA VAL A 285 32.82 -2.98 -16.83
C VAL A 285 33.71 -2.79 -15.60
N ASN A 286 33.22 -2.11 -14.57
CA ASN A 286 33.87 -1.97 -13.28
C ASN A 286 32.92 -2.35 -12.14
N HIS A 287 33.48 -2.53 -10.95
CA HIS A 287 32.77 -2.82 -9.72
C HIS A 287 33.32 -1.93 -8.60
N ILE A 288 32.57 -1.80 -7.51
CA ILE A 288 33.00 -1.10 -6.30
C ILE A 288 33.52 -2.15 -5.33
N ALA A 289 34.77 -2.01 -4.87
CA ALA A 289 35.36 -2.89 -3.86
C ALA A 289 35.98 -2.04 -2.75
N ILE A 290 35.54 -2.27 -1.51
CA ILE A 290 36.03 -1.57 -0.32
C ILE A 290 36.49 -2.63 0.67
N ASN A 291 37.76 -2.56 1.06
CA ASN A 291 38.38 -3.43 2.05
C ASN A 291 38.90 -2.56 3.21
N PHE A 292 38.63 -2.98 4.45
CA PHE A 292 38.91 -2.20 5.66
C PHE A 292 40.14 -2.67 6.45
#